data_AF-A0A9N8R3Y9-F1
#
_entry.id   AF-A0A9N8R3Y9-F1
#
_cell.length_a   1.000
_cell.length_b   1.000
_cell.length_c   1.000
_cell.angle_alpha   90.00
_cell.angle_beta   90.00
_cell.angle_gamma   90.00
#
_symmetry.space_group_name_H-M   'P 1'
#
loop_
_entity.id
_entity.type
_entity.pdbx_description
1 polymer ?
#
loop_
_entity_poly.entity_id
_entity_poly.type
_entity_poly.pdbx_seq_one_letter_code
_entity_poly.pdbx_strand_id
1 'polypeptide(L)'
;MSMEISTDCDSIASEYFDAAALGPRQLSALLGLVYQGPLEATPWSRLLECIRQQLDASFVTLVLRNPASDRPGLIVNASSYGTLLPGEPSYSEHYYAICPFITLPAGQVLTADELFGERAWCEHEFYLQYLKPLDLRYILAANIRTDDGVECAFFVSRAHRGSDYSPTDKALIAILLPHLKRAVDLHSTLDVLESERTLYAGTIDRMLVGTVILDEHGKVMKSNGAADRLFAKQDGIYLNHDALHAHCPLENRRFQKTIQSAISNHLVAATACVEATTLSRPTGEMPLSVLMRPIPLNYCAEDKKRRPAVAVFIRDPAGSPQNARVMLRKLFRLTPTETELALLLVDGLTLDEAADALGVTKNTARAHLRGVFAKTGATRQAVLVKTLLNSVVSMV
;
A
#
# COMPACT_ATOMS: atom_id res chain seq x y z
N MET A 1 31.13 23.08 25.79
CA MET A 1 30.54 23.30 24.45
C MET A 1 29.20 22.60 24.46
N SER A 2 28.20 23.27 25.03
CA SER A 2 26.86 22.73 25.23
C SER A 2 26.20 22.72 23.86
N MET A 3 25.96 21.53 23.29
CA MET A 3 25.11 21.40 22.11
C MET A 3 23.69 21.77 22.54
N GLU A 4 23.25 22.98 22.23
CA GLU A 4 21.84 23.33 22.19
C GLU A 4 21.19 22.42 21.15
N ILE A 5 20.49 21.40 21.62
CA ILE A 5 19.60 20.58 20.80
C ILE A 5 18.53 21.53 20.28
N SER A 6 18.42 21.63 18.96
CA SER A 6 17.46 22.45 18.23
C SER A 6 16.08 22.52 18.91
N THR A 7 15.63 23.76 19.12
CA THR A 7 14.41 24.24 19.75
C THR A 7 13.14 23.86 18.97
N ASP A 8 12.91 22.57 18.80
CA ASP A 8 11.60 22.00 18.42
C ASP A 8 10.94 21.31 19.64
N CYS A 9 11.71 21.18 20.74
CA CYS A 9 11.25 20.71 22.04
C CYS A 9 10.57 21.81 22.89
N ASP A 10 10.65 23.08 22.45
CA ASP A 10 9.99 24.23 23.10
C ASP A 10 8.45 24.17 23.01
N SER A 11 7.90 23.20 22.27
CA SER A 11 6.45 22.99 22.15
C SER A 11 5.81 22.26 23.34
N ILE A 12 6.59 21.54 24.15
CA ILE A 12 6.09 20.84 25.34
C ILE A 12 6.58 21.60 26.57
N ALA A 13 5.67 22.25 27.28
CA ALA A 13 6.02 22.97 28.51
C ALA A 13 6.73 22.03 29.50
N SER A 14 7.87 22.46 30.05
CA SER A 14 8.64 21.70 31.06
C SER A 14 7.76 21.24 32.23
N GLU A 15 6.76 22.05 32.58
CA GLU A 15 5.76 21.78 33.61
C GLU A 15 5.01 20.46 33.40
N TYR A 16 4.81 20.01 32.15
CA TYR A 16 4.19 18.72 31.88
C TYR A 16 5.09 17.55 32.25
N PHE A 17 6.40 17.65 32.02
CA PHE A 17 7.34 16.60 32.40
C PHE A 17 7.41 16.44 33.93
N ASP A 18 7.40 17.56 34.65
CA ASP A 18 7.37 17.57 36.12
C ASP A 18 6.03 17.02 36.65
N ALA A 19 4.91 17.42 36.05
CA ALA A 19 3.56 16.98 36.47
C ALA A 19 3.26 15.51 36.15
N ALA A 20 3.82 14.97 35.06
CA ALA A 20 3.61 13.58 34.65
C ALA A 20 4.38 12.56 35.50
N ALA A 21 5.41 13.01 36.24
CA ALA A 21 6.27 12.18 37.09
C ALA A 21 6.85 10.92 36.38
N LEU A 22 7.07 11.00 35.06
CA LEU A 22 7.55 9.89 34.23
C LEU A 22 9.07 9.75 34.32
N GLY A 23 9.55 8.56 34.69
CA GLY A 23 10.97 8.25 34.64
C GLY A 23 11.50 8.21 33.19
N PRO A 24 12.78 8.56 32.93
CA PRO A 24 13.34 8.60 31.56
C PRO A 24 13.20 7.28 30.78
N ARG A 25 13.31 6.14 31.47
CA ARG A 25 13.13 4.81 30.85
C ARG A 25 11.68 4.58 30.39
N GLN A 26 10.70 5.01 31.18
CA GLN A 26 9.29 4.84 30.86
C GLN A 26 8.88 5.74 29.69
N LEU A 27 9.34 6.99 29.70
CA LEU A 27 9.15 7.91 28.57
C LEU A 27 9.78 7.35 27.28
N SER A 28 11.03 6.89 27.35
CA SER A 28 11.70 6.29 26.18
C SER A 28 10.95 5.07 25.63
N ALA A 29 10.40 4.22 26.51
CA ALA A 29 9.59 3.08 26.09
C ALA A 29 8.28 3.51 25.40
N LEU A 30 7.57 4.51 25.95
CA LEU A 30 6.34 5.03 25.35
C LEU A 30 6.60 5.68 23.99
N LEU A 31 7.66 6.49 23.87
CA LEU A 31 8.06 7.08 22.59
C LEU A 31 8.46 6.00 21.56
N GLY A 32 9.12 4.93 22.01
CA GLY A 32 9.39 3.75 21.19
C GLY A 32 8.11 3.16 20.59
N LEU A 33 7.05 3.01 21.41
CA LEU A 33 5.74 2.52 20.94
C LEU A 33 5.05 3.50 19.99
N VAL A 34 5.19 4.82 20.20
CA VAL A 34 4.66 5.85 19.30
C VAL A 34 5.25 5.71 17.90
N TYR A 35 6.58 5.58 17.78
CA TYR A 35 7.25 5.49 16.48
C TYR A 35 7.24 4.08 15.87
N GLN A 36 7.05 3.04 16.67
CA GLN A 36 6.84 1.68 16.17
C GLN A 36 5.41 1.46 15.66
N GLY A 37 4.44 2.23 16.16
CA GLY A 37 3.02 2.12 15.84
C GLY A 37 2.69 2.00 14.35
N PRO A 38 3.23 2.86 13.45
CA PRO A 38 2.98 2.77 12.01
C PRO A 38 3.43 1.46 11.34
N LEU A 39 4.29 0.68 11.99
CA LEU A 39 4.83 -0.59 11.48
C LEU A 39 4.04 -1.81 11.99
N GLU A 40 3.07 -1.60 12.87
CA GLU A 40 2.22 -2.68 13.39
C GLU A 40 1.14 -3.07 12.37
N ALA A 41 0.67 -4.33 12.42
CA ALA A 41 -0.44 -4.79 11.56
C ALA A 41 -1.74 -4.01 11.84
N THR A 42 -1.93 -3.58 13.09
CA THR A 42 -2.95 -2.60 13.48
C THR A 42 -2.20 -1.42 14.11
N PRO A 43 -2.18 -0.24 13.46
CA PRO A 43 -1.34 0.87 13.90
C PRO A 43 -1.60 1.27 15.36
N TRP A 44 -0.52 1.49 16.11
CA TRP A 44 -0.51 1.93 17.52
C TRP A 44 -1.26 1.04 18.53
N SER A 45 -1.64 -0.19 18.18
CA SER A 45 -2.39 -1.09 19.06
C SER A 45 -1.71 -1.29 20.42
N ARG A 46 -0.38 -1.46 20.44
CA ARG A 46 0.40 -1.64 21.68
C ARG A 46 0.51 -0.36 22.51
N LEU A 47 0.62 0.79 21.84
CA LEU A 47 0.65 2.08 22.51
C LEU A 47 -0.67 2.31 23.27
N LEU A 48 -1.80 2.11 22.59
CA LEU A 48 -3.12 2.32 23.18
C LEU A 48 -3.36 1.39 24.38
N GLU A 49 -2.95 0.12 24.29
CA GLU A 49 -3.06 -0.82 25.42
C GLU A 49 -2.15 -0.43 26.60
N CYS A 50 -0.93 0.06 26.33
CA CYS A 50 -0.04 0.58 27.37
C CYS A 50 -0.65 1.80 28.09
N ILE A 51 -1.21 2.75 27.34
CA ILE A 51 -1.91 3.91 27.90
C ILE A 51 -3.13 3.47 28.70
N ARG A 52 -3.90 2.50 28.18
CA ARG A 52 -5.09 1.97 28.86
C ARG A 52 -4.74 1.44 30.25
N GLN A 53 -3.66 0.68 30.36
CA GLN A 53 -3.20 0.12 31.63
C GLN A 53 -2.64 1.19 32.56
N GLN A 54 -1.86 2.14 32.05
CA GLN A 54 -1.26 3.20 32.86
C GLN A 54 -2.30 4.17 33.45
N LEU A 55 -3.35 4.47 32.68
CA LEU A 55 -4.42 5.38 33.10
C LEU A 55 -5.62 4.65 33.74
N ASP A 56 -5.52 3.35 34.01
CA ASP A 56 -6.64 2.51 34.49
C ASP A 56 -7.95 2.76 33.70
N ALA A 57 -7.82 2.84 32.38
CA ALA A 57 -8.91 3.15 31.48
C ALA A 57 -9.69 1.88 31.08
N SER A 58 -10.99 2.05 30.88
CA SER A 58 -11.84 1.03 30.29
C SER A 58 -11.56 0.89 28.79
N PHE A 59 -11.44 2.04 28.09
CA PHE A 59 -11.19 2.11 26.66
C PHE A 59 -10.21 3.24 26.32
N VAL A 60 -9.36 2.97 25.32
CA VAL A 60 -8.57 3.99 24.62
C VAL A 60 -8.83 3.86 23.14
N THR A 61 -9.19 4.97 22.49
CA THR A 61 -9.57 5.00 21.09
C THR A 61 -8.76 6.05 20.35
N LEU A 62 -8.22 5.67 19.19
CA LEU A 62 -7.57 6.55 18.23
C LEU A 62 -8.39 6.53 16.94
N VAL A 63 -8.85 7.70 16.51
CA VAL A 63 -9.61 7.88 15.27
C VAL A 63 -8.81 8.74 14.32
N LEU A 64 -8.43 8.20 13.18
CA LEU A 64 -7.68 8.87 12.12
C LEU A 64 -8.61 9.06 10.92
N ARG A 65 -8.89 10.31 10.55
CA ARG A 65 -9.69 10.65 9.38
C ARG A 65 -8.96 11.66 8.52
N ASN A 66 -9.03 11.46 7.21
CA ASN A 66 -8.66 12.49 6.26
C ASN A 66 -9.95 13.13 5.72
N PRO A 67 -10.29 14.37 6.10
CA PRO A 67 -11.51 15.03 5.65
C PRO A 67 -11.54 15.30 4.14
N ALA A 68 -10.39 15.29 3.47
CA ALA A 68 -10.30 15.40 2.00
C ALA A 68 -10.55 14.07 1.27
N SER A 69 -10.76 12.96 2.00
CA SER A 69 -10.96 11.63 1.43
C SER A 69 -12.33 11.06 1.77
N ASP A 70 -13.02 10.51 0.78
CA ASP A 70 -14.24 9.71 0.98
C ASP A 70 -13.97 8.32 1.60
N ARG A 71 -12.71 8.03 1.96
CA ARG A 71 -12.35 6.74 2.57
C ARG A 71 -12.82 6.70 4.03
N PRO A 72 -13.29 5.54 4.51
CA PRO A 72 -13.56 5.36 5.93
C PRO A 72 -12.27 5.57 6.72
N GLY A 73 -12.37 6.32 7.83
CA GLY A 73 -11.23 6.55 8.73
C GLY A 73 -10.73 5.28 9.38
N LEU A 74 -9.49 5.30 9.84
CA LEU A 74 -8.93 4.24 10.68
C LEU A 74 -9.36 4.47 12.13
N ILE A 75 -10.02 3.50 12.74
CA ILE A 75 -10.39 3.52 14.16
C ILE A 75 -9.68 2.35 14.83
N VAL A 76 -8.88 2.66 15.86
CA VAL A 76 -8.16 1.67 16.66
C VAL A 76 -8.58 1.80 18.11
N ASN A 77 -8.97 0.67 18.71
CA ASN A 77 -9.38 0.61 20.11
C ASN A 77 -8.47 -0.32 20.91
N ALA A 78 -8.25 0.02 22.17
CA ALA A 78 -7.70 -0.85 23.19
C ALA A 78 -8.70 -0.99 24.34
N SER A 79 -9.01 -2.23 24.72
CA SER A 79 -9.92 -2.56 25.82
C SER A 79 -9.59 -3.91 26.42
N SER A 80 -10.13 -4.19 27.61
CA SER A 80 -10.05 -5.53 28.23
C SER A 80 -10.74 -6.63 27.41
N TYR A 81 -11.61 -6.26 26.46
CA TYR A 81 -12.33 -7.18 25.57
C TYR A 81 -11.63 -7.34 24.20
N GLY A 82 -10.46 -6.74 24.02
CA GLY A 82 -9.70 -6.72 22.76
C GLY A 82 -9.91 -5.43 21.96
N THR A 83 -9.55 -5.48 20.68
CA THR A 83 -9.60 -4.33 19.75
C THR A 83 -11.00 -4.03 19.21
N LEU A 84 -11.97 -4.89 19.50
CA LEU A 84 -13.36 -4.77 19.08
C LEU A 84 -14.22 -4.45 20.31
N LEU A 85 -15.03 -3.39 20.21
CA LEU A 85 -16.03 -3.04 21.22
C LEU A 85 -17.14 -4.11 21.24
N PRO A 86 -17.45 -4.73 22.38
CA PRO A 86 -18.53 -5.72 22.46
C PRO A 86 -19.89 -5.04 22.28
N GLY A 87 -20.68 -5.49 21.29
CA GLY A 87 -22.08 -5.06 21.11
C GLY A 87 -22.34 -3.99 20.04
N GLU A 88 -21.33 -3.50 19.33
CA GLU A 88 -21.52 -2.61 18.17
C GLU A 88 -20.69 -3.02 16.95
N PRO A 89 -21.22 -2.83 15.74
CA PRO A 89 -20.40 -2.72 14.54
C PRO A 89 -19.74 -1.32 14.59
N SER A 90 -18.56 -1.20 15.20
CA SER A 90 -17.61 -0.08 15.05
C SER A 90 -18.24 1.33 15.04
N TYR A 91 -18.14 2.10 16.14
CA TYR A 91 -18.31 3.57 16.20
C TYR A 91 -18.85 4.18 14.90
N SER A 92 -20.18 4.16 14.78
CA SER A 92 -20.86 4.43 13.51
C SER A 92 -20.67 5.88 13.07
N GLU A 93 -20.80 6.16 11.77
CA GLU A 93 -20.81 7.55 11.25
C GLU A 93 -21.83 8.43 11.97
N HIS A 94 -22.91 7.83 12.48
CA HIS A 94 -23.93 8.51 13.28
C HIS A 94 -23.36 9.07 14.58
N TYR A 95 -22.66 8.27 15.39
CA TYR A 95 -22.09 8.74 16.65
C TYR A 95 -20.92 9.70 16.45
N TYR A 96 -20.15 9.57 15.35
CA TYR A 96 -19.15 10.57 15.01
C TYR A 96 -19.75 11.95 14.73
N ALA A 97 -20.87 12.01 14.02
CA ALA A 97 -21.51 13.27 13.66
C ALA A 97 -22.01 14.07 14.87
N ILE A 98 -22.38 13.38 15.96
CA ILE A 98 -22.85 13.99 17.21
C ILE A 98 -21.78 14.07 18.30
N CYS A 99 -20.54 13.64 18.03
CA CYS A 99 -19.43 13.66 18.98
C CYS A 99 -18.98 15.11 19.23
N PRO A 100 -19.11 15.65 20.46
CA PRO A 100 -18.87 17.06 20.71
C PRO A 100 -17.36 17.40 20.83
N PHE A 101 -16.49 16.39 20.83
CA PHE A 101 -15.05 16.55 21.00
C PHE A 101 -14.29 16.74 19.68
N ILE A 102 -14.92 16.48 18.53
CA ILE A 102 -14.26 16.61 17.22
C ILE A 102 -13.87 18.06 16.89
N THR A 103 -14.51 19.04 17.53
CA THR A 103 -14.26 20.47 17.33
C THR A 103 -13.21 21.04 18.29
N LEU A 104 -12.62 20.22 19.16
CA LEU A 104 -11.61 20.70 20.11
C LEU A 104 -10.36 21.22 19.38
N PRO A 105 -9.77 22.34 19.86
CA PRO A 105 -8.50 22.83 19.34
C PRO A 105 -7.42 21.76 19.41
N ALA A 106 -6.67 21.60 18.32
CA ALA A 106 -5.58 20.63 18.26
C ALA A 106 -4.50 20.93 19.32
N GLY A 107 -3.93 19.88 19.90
CA GLY A 107 -2.86 19.96 20.91
C GLY A 107 -3.35 20.19 22.35
N GLN A 108 -4.66 20.36 22.57
CA GLN A 108 -5.22 20.47 23.92
C GLN A 108 -5.71 19.11 24.43
N VAL A 109 -5.47 18.86 25.72
CA VAL A 109 -5.95 17.69 26.45
C VAL A 109 -6.98 18.17 27.46
N LEU A 110 -8.24 17.79 27.29
CA LEU A 110 -9.36 18.28 28.11
C LEU A 110 -10.27 17.13 28.54
N THR A 111 -10.84 17.25 29.73
CA THR A 111 -11.89 16.33 30.17
C THR A 111 -13.26 16.83 29.74
N ALA A 112 -14.22 15.92 29.60
CA ALA A 112 -15.61 16.30 29.31
C ALA A 112 -16.21 17.20 30.40
N ASP A 113 -15.86 16.95 31.66
CA ASP A 113 -16.36 17.70 32.80
C ASP A 113 -15.75 19.12 32.84
N GLU A 114 -14.52 19.32 32.36
CA GLU A 114 -13.93 20.66 32.17
C GLU A 114 -14.60 21.44 31.02
N LEU A 115 -14.98 20.75 29.95
CA LEU A 115 -15.55 21.36 28.74
C LEU A 115 -17.01 21.78 28.91
N PHE A 116 -17.82 20.90 29.49
CA PHE A 116 -19.27 21.08 29.58
C PHE A 116 -19.74 21.35 31.01
N GLY A 117 -18.94 21.02 32.02
CA GLY A 117 -19.39 20.92 33.41
C GLY A 117 -20.06 19.58 33.68
N GLU A 118 -19.84 19.03 34.88
CA GLU A 118 -20.28 17.69 35.28
C GLU A 118 -21.76 17.40 34.95
N ARG A 119 -22.65 18.35 35.30
CA ARG A 119 -24.09 18.18 35.14
C ARG A 119 -24.52 18.23 33.68
N ALA A 120 -24.04 19.23 32.92
CA ALA A 120 -24.43 19.38 31.52
C ALA A 120 -23.86 18.25 30.67
N TRP A 121 -22.66 17.74 31.00
CA TRP A 121 -22.11 16.56 30.37
C TRP A 121 -22.98 15.31 30.57
N CYS A 122 -23.43 15.07 31.81
CA CYS A 122 -24.30 13.92 32.12
C CYS A 122 -25.69 14.00 31.45
N GLU A 123 -26.09 15.20 31.01
CA GLU A 123 -27.35 15.45 30.29
C GLU A 123 -27.14 15.51 28.75
N HIS A 124 -25.89 15.47 28.27
CA HIS A 124 -25.56 15.60 26.85
C HIS A 124 -26.01 14.38 26.04
N GLU A 125 -26.52 14.62 24.82
CA GLU A 125 -27.07 13.57 23.95
C GLU A 125 -26.07 12.45 23.64
N PHE A 126 -24.85 12.81 23.23
CA PHE A 126 -23.76 11.86 22.98
C PHE A 126 -23.47 10.97 24.20
N TYR A 127 -23.45 11.54 25.41
CA TYR A 127 -23.22 10.75 26.62
C TYR A 127 -24.38 9.78 26.89
N LEU A 128 -25.62 10.25 26.82
CA LEU A 128 -26.80 9.45 27.14
C LEU A 128 -27.03 8.30 26.14
N GLN A 129 -26.81 8.56 24.86
CA GLN A 129 -27.11 7.58 23.80
C GLN A 129 -25.97 6.60 23.54
N TYR A 130 -24.71 7.00 23.73
CA TYR A 130 -23.54 6.18 23.37
C TYR A 130 -22.72 5.73 24.58
N LEU A 131 -22.26 6.66 25.41
CA LEU A 131 -21.30 6.33 26.48
C LEU A 131 -21.94 5.70 27.72
N LYS A 132 -23.12 6.16 28.13
CA LYS A 132 -23.83 5.67 29.32
C LYS A 132 -24.22 4.19 29.22
N PRO A 133 -24.76 3.68 28.10
CA PRO A 133 -25.03 2.24 27.94
C PRO A 133 -23.78 1.36 28.02
N LEU A 134 -22.61 1.90 27.68
CA LEU A 134 -21.32 1.21 27.71
C LEU A 134 -20.61 1.33 29.07
N ASP A 135 -21.25 1.92 30.08
CA ASP A 135 -20.66 2.23 31.38
C ASP A 135 -19.39 3.10 31.25
N LEU A 136 -19.42 4.13 30.40
CA LEU A 136 -18.33 5.09 30.23
C LEU A 136 -18.75 6.48 30.71
N ARG A 137 -18.04 7.04 31.70
CA ARG A 137 -18.41 8.30 32.37
C ARG A 137 -17.39 9.41 32.18
N TYR A 138 -16.12 9.12 32.45
CA TYR A 138 -15.06 10.10 32.41
C TYR A 138 -14.33 9.96 31.08
N ILE A 139 -14.29 11.06 30.31
CA ILE A 139 -13.67 11.11 28.99
C ILE A 139 -12.55 12.14 29.02
N LEU A 140 -11.36 11.70 28.66
CA LEU A 140 -10.25 12.54 28.27
C LEU A 140 -10.24 12.59 26.74
N ALA A 141 -10.28 13.78 26.17
CA ALA A 141 -10.23 13.98 24.74
C ALA A 141 -9.02 14.83 24.36
N ALA A 142 -8.39 14.49 23.24
CA ALA A 142 -7.36 15.29 22.62
C ALA A 142 -7.43 15.17 21.10
N ASN A 143 -7.28 16.29 20.40
CA ASN A 143 -7.23 16.30 18.94
C ASN A 143 -5.83 16.63 18.46
N ILE A 144 -5.44 16.01 17.36
CA ILE A 144 -4.22 16.27 16.62
C ILE A 144 -4.64 16.61 15.20
N ARG A 145 -4.05 17.69 14.67
CA ARG A 145 -4.19 18.03 13.26
C ARG A 145 -2.80 18.05 12.64
N THR A 146 -2.63 17.26 11.60
CA THR A 146 -1.40 17.24 10.82
C THR A 146 -1.36 18.39 9.82
N ASP A 147 -0.16 18.70 9.33
CA ASP A 147 0.02 19.75 8.33
C ASP A 147 -0.58 19.33 6.97
N ASP A 148 -0.62 18.02 6.71
CA ASP A 148 -1.27 17.40 5.55
C ASP A 148 -2.81 17.29 5.67
N GLY A 149 -3.39 17.84 6.74
CA GLY A 149 -4.84 17.93 6.93
C GLY A 149 -5.51 16.67 7.50
N VAL A 150 -4.75 15.68 7.97
CA VAL A 150 -5.29 14.53 8.71
C VAL A 150 -5.72 14.98 10.10
N GLU A 151 -6.95 14.66 10.44
CA GLU A 151 -7.53 14.89 11.76
C GLU A 151 -7.49 13.60 12.55
N CYS A 152 -6.92 13.68 13.74
CA CYS A 152 -6.77 12.57 14.65
C CYS A 152 -7.44 12.93 15.97
N ALA A 153 -8.41 12.13 16.39
CA ALA A 153 -9.08 12.28 17.67
C ALA A 153 -8.68 11.11 18.60
N PHE A 154 -8.26 11.46 19.80
CA PHE A 154 -7.79 10.54 20.82
C PHE A 154 -8.70 10.62 22.04
N PHE A 155 -9.21 9.46 22.46
CA PHE A 155 -10.13 9.33 23.58
C PHE A 155 -9.62 8.33 24.60
N VAL A 156 -9.68 8.70 25.89
CA VAL A 156 -9.46 7.79 27.01
C VAL A 156 -10.74 7.80 27.85
N SER A 157 -11.34 6.64 28.06
CA SER A 157 -12.62 6.51 28.75
C SER A 157 -12.50 5.64 29.99
N ARG A 158 -13.01 6.12 31.13
CA ARG A 158 -13.14 5.36 32.39
C ARG A 158 -14.61 5.14 32.73
N ALA A 159 -14.87 4.04 33.44
CA ALA A 159 -16.20 3.69 33.90
C ALA A 159 -16.69 4.55 35.07
N HIS A 160 -17.99 4.47 35.39
CA HIS A 160 -18.61 5.23 36.48
C HIS A 160 -17.99 4.96 37.86
N ARG A 161 -17.38 3.77 38.05
CA ARG A 161 -16.67 3.41 39.28
C ARG A 161 -15.33 4.13 39.47
N GLY A 162 -14.80 4.72 38.40
CA GLY A 162 -13.52 5.42 38.40
C GLY A 162 -13.65 6.86 38.90
N SER A 163 -12.61 7.66 38.66
CA SER A 163 -12.59 9.11 38.86
C SER A 163 -12.20 9.82 37.57
N ASP A 164 -12.43 11.13 37.53
CA ASP A 164 -11.94 11.96 36.44
C ASP A 164 -10.40 11.96 36.38
N TYR A 165 -9.86 12.42 35.25
CA TYR A 165 -8.43 12.41 34.97
C TYR A 165 -7.69 13.50 35.73
N SER A 166 -6.60 13.11 36.37
CA SER A 166 -5.76 14.01 37.14
C SER A 166 -4.90 14.91 36.23
N PRO A 167 -4.35 16.03 36.73
CA PRO A 167 -3.36 16.82 35.99
C PRO A 167 -2.16 16.00 35.53
N THR A 168 -1.76 14.98 36.31
CA THR A 168 -0.70 14.03 35.95
C THR A 168 -1.09 13.16 34.75
N ASP A 169 -2.33 12.66 34.70
CA ASP A 169 -2.85 11.90 33.56
C ASP A 169 -2.86 12.77 32.28
N LYS A 170 -3.31 14.02 32.41
CA LYS A 170 -3.34 14.99 31.31
C LYS A 170 -1.94 15.31 30.79
N ALA A 171 -0.98 15.50 31.71
CA ALA A 171 0.40 15.80 31.38
C ALA A 171 1.07 14.66 30.59
N LEU A 172 0.80 13.40 30.96
CA LEU A 172 1.29 12.23 30.23
C LEU A 172 0.83 12.25 28.77
N ILE A 173 -0.47 12.48 28.52
CA ILE A 173 -0.99 12.55 27.15
C ILE A 173 -0.43 13.77 26.41
N ALA A 174 -0.36 14.94 27.07
CA ALA A 174 0.18 16.16 26.48
C ALA A 174 1.63 15.99 25.98
N ILE A 175 2.48 15.26 26.72
CA ILE A 175 3.85 14.92 26.29
C ILE A 175 3.84 14.04 25.04
N LEU A 176 2.90 13.08 24.93
CA LEU A 176 2.85 12.14 23.81
C LEU A 176 2.25 12.74 22.53
N LEU A 177 1.32 13.69 22.63
CA LEU A 177 0.61 14.28 21.48
C LEU A 177 1.52 14.76 20.34
N PRO A 178 2.57 15.57 20.55
CA PRO A 178 3.42 16.03 19.44
C PRO A 178 4.22 14.89 18.79
N HIS A 179 4.61 13.87 19.56
CA HIS A 179 5.25 12.68 19.01
C HIS A 179 4.26 11.84 18.21
N LEU A 180 3.01 11.73 18.68
CA LEU A 180 1.94 11.06 17.98
C LEU A 180 1.58 11.81 16.68
N LYS A 181 1.55 13.15 16.69
CA LYS A 181 1.42 13.98 15.46
C LYS A 181 2.47 13.59 14.43
N ARG A 182 3.76 13.63 14.81
CA ARG A 182 4.87 13.25 13.93
C ARG A 182 4.76 11.80 13.43
N ALA A 183 4.34 10.87 14.28
CA ALA A 183 4.15 9.47 13.89
C ALA A 183 2.98 9.29 12.89
N VAL A 184 1.90 10.05 13.04
CA VAL A 184 0.76 10.07 12.12
C VAL A 184 1.16 10.66 10.76
N ASP A 185 1.96 11.73 10.74
CA ASP A 185 2.53 12.30 9.51
C ASP A 185 3.37 11.27 8.75
N LEU A 186 4.23 10.55 9.48
CA LEU A 186 5.04 9.47 8.92
C LEU A 186 4.18 8.33 8.38
N HIS A 187 3.15 7.91 9.11
CA HIS A 187 2.22 6.87 8.67
C HIS A 187 1.50 7.28 7.38
N SER A 188 1.00 8.51 7.32
CA SER A 188 0.29 9.03 6.14
C SER A 188 1.20 9.08 4.91
N THR A 189 2.46 9.50 5.09
CA THR A 189 3.48 9.48 4.03
C THR A 189 3.75 8.05 3.53
N LEU A 190 3.88 7.08 4.45
CA LEU A 190 4.08 5.67 4.09
C LEU A 190 2.88 5.08 3.34
N ASP A 191 1.66 5.41 3.76
CA ASP A 191 0.42 4.93 3.13
C ASP A 191 0.26 5.45 1.70
N VAL A 192 0.63 6.71 1.44
CA VAL A 192 0.65 7.29 0.08
C VAL A 192 1.66 6.54 -0.79
N LEU A 193 2.89 6.34 -0.31
CA LEU A 193 3.93 5.61 -1.04
C LEU A 193 3.54 4.15 -1.31
N GLU A 194 2.89 3.48 -0.35
CA GLU A 194 2.40 2.11 -0.52
C GLU A 194 1.24 2.04 -1.51
N SER A 195 0.33 3.02 -1.49
CA SER A 195 -0.77 3.15 -2.45
C SER A 195 -0.24 3.33 -3.88
N GLU A 196 0.71 4.24 -4.09
CA GLU A 196 1.36 4.44 -5.39
C GLU A 196 2.07 3.17 -5.86
N ARG A 197 2.84 2.54 -4.97
CA ARG A 197 3.53 1.28 -5.27
C ARG A 197 2.55 0.17 -5.68
N THR A 198 1.41 0.07 -5.01
CA THR A 198 0.35 -0.90 -5.32
C THR A 198 -0.29 -0.61 -6.67
N LEU A 199 -0.55 0.67 -6.98
CA LEU A 199 -1.05 1.10 -8.28
C LEU A 199 -0.07 0.74 -9.41
N TYR A 200 1.22 1.05 -9.25
CA TYR A 200 2.25 0.69 -10.23
C TYR A 200 2.36 -0.83 -10.41
N ALA A 201 2.40 -1.59 -9.31
CA ALA A 201 2.45 -3.05 -9.36
C ALA A 201 1.22 -3.65 -10.06
N GLY A 202 0.02 -3.15 -9.76
CA GLY A 202 -1.21 -3.57 -10.40
C GLY A 202 -1.29 -3.18 -11.89
N THR A 203 -0.68 -2.06 -12.27
CA THR A 203 -0.57 -1.65 -13.69
C THR A 203 0.37 -2.58 -14.45
N ILE A 204 1.54 -2.89 -13.88
CA ILE A 204 2.50 -3.86 -14.44
C ILE A 204 1.87 -5.26 -14.57
N ASP A 205 1.10 -5.70 -13.56
CA ASP A 205 0.40 -6.99 -13.60
C ASP A 205 -0.60 -7.08 -14.76
N ARG A 206 -1.29 -5.97 -15.05
CA ARG A 206 -2.22 -5.88 -16.19
C ARG A 206 -1.48 -6.03 -17.52
N MET A 207 -0.26 -5.50 -17.66
CA MET A 207 0.56 -5.68 -18.88
C MET A 207 1.02 -7.12 -19.12
N LEU A 208 0.64 -8.07 -18.24
CA LEU A 208 1.06 -9.47 -18.27
C LEU A 208 2.58 -9.64 -18.18
N VAL A 209 3.25 -8.66 -17.57
CA VAL A 209 4.68 -8.70 -17.28
C VAL A 209 4.86 -9.21 -15.86
N GLY A 210 5.39 -10.42 -15.73
CA GLY A 210 5.82 -10.97 -14.45
C GLY A 210 6.97 -10.15 -13.90
N THR A 211 6.85 -9.60 -12.70
CA THR A 211 7.92 -8.87 -12.02
C THR A 211 8.34 -9.60 -10.77
N VAL A 212 9.63 -9.79 -10.62
CA VAL A 212 10.25 -10.39 -9.44
C VAL A 212 11.39 -9.51 -8.94
N ILE A 213 11.44 -9.28 -7.64
CA ILE A 213 12.54 -8.60 -6.97
C ILE A 213 13.36 -9.66 -6.24
N LEU A 214 14.65 -9.72 -6.56
CA LEU A 214 15.63 -10.60 -5.93
C LEU A 214 16.48 -9.83 -4.91
N ASP A 215 16.90 -10.52 -3.84
CA ASP A 215 17.86 -10.02 -2.87
C ASP A 215 19.32 -10.15 -3.36
N GLU A 216 20.28 -9.71 -2.54
CA GLU A 216 21.72 -9.81 -2.84
C GLU A 216 22.24 -11.25 -2.96
N HIS A 217 21.45 -12.23 -2.53
CA HIS A 217 21.75 -13.66 -2.63
C HIS A 217 20.98 -14.33 -3.78
N GLY A 218 20.24 -13.56 -4.59
CA GLY A 218 19.43 -14.07 -5.69
C GLY A 218 18.14 -14.76 -5.25
N LYS A 219 17.69 -14.55 -4.01
CA LYS A 219 16.43 -15.08 -3.49
C LYS A 219 15.28 -14.10 -3.73
N VAL A 220 14.10 -14.63 -4.01
CA VAL A 220 12.90 -13.84 -4.23
C VAL A 220 12.49 -13.12 -2.94
N MET A 221 12.41 -11.80 -3.01
CA MET A 221 11.83 -10.96 -1.97
C MET A 221 10.36 -10.68 -2.22
N LYS A 222 10.00 -10.38 -3.49
CA LYS A 222 8.63 -10.04 -3.91
C LYS A 222 8.39 -10.48 -5.35
N SER A 223 7.15 -10.85 -5.65
CA SER A 223 6.63 -11.14 -6.99
C SER A 223 5.26 -10.47 -7.17
N ASN A 224 4.86 -10.22 -8.42
CA ASN A 224 3.47 -9.87 -8.76
C ASN A 224 2.68 -11.10 -9.23
N GLY A 225 1.35 -10.95 -9.35
CA GLY A 225 0.47 -12.06 -9.73
C GLY A 225 0.78 -12.68 -11.10
N ALA A 226 1.30 -11.91 -12.05
CA ALA A 226 1.74 -12.39 -13.36
C ALA A 226 2.95 -13.32 -13.23
N ALA A 227 3.93 -12.97 -12.40
CA ALA A 227 5.06 -13.84 -12.11
C ALA A 227 4.61 -15.13 -11.40
N ASP A 228 3.73 -15.02 -10.41
CA ASP A 228 3.22 -16.18 -9.66
C ASP A 228 2.47 -17.15 -10.57
N ARG A 229 1.67 -16.64 -11.53
CA ARG A 229 1.00 -17.45 -12.57
C ARG A 229 2.00 -18.18 -13.47
N LEU A 230 3.11 -17.54 -13.84
CA LEU A 230 4.16 -18.19 -14.63
C LEU A 230 4.85 -19.30 -13.84
N PHE A 231 5.15 -19.07 -12.57
CA PHE A 231 5.76 -20.09 -11.70
C PHE A 231 4.83 -21.27 -11.44
N ALA A 232 3.53 -21.03 -11.34
CA ALA A 232 2.53 -22.09 -11.18
C ALA A 232 2.42 -22.99 -12.43
N LYS A 233 2.62 -22.43 -13.64
CA LYS A 233 2.65 -23.22 -14.88
C LYS A 233 3.90 -24.10 -14.99
N GLN A 234 5.01 -23.71 -14.36
CA GLN A 234 6.32 -24.38 -14.44
C GLN A 234 6.83 -24.61 -15.87
N ASP A 235 6.40 -23.76 -16.80
CA ASP A 235 6.70 -23.89 -18.22
C ASP A 235 7.79 -22.90 -18.64
N GLY A 236 9.04 -23.36 -18.60
CA GLY A 236 10.24 -22.59 -18.91
C GLY A 236 10.94 -21.97 -17.69
N ILE A 237 10.19 -21.49 -16.70
CA ILE A 237 10.73 -20.94 -15.44
C ILE A 237 9.95 -21.45 -14.22
N TYR A 238 10.65 -21.68 -13.11
CA TYR A 238 10.06 -22.13 -11.85
C TYR A 238 10.84 -21.61 -10.63
N LEU A 239 10.22 -21.71 -9.45
CA LEU A 239 10.83 -21.39 -8.17
C LEU A 239 11.27 -22.65 -7.44
N ASN A 240 12.48 -22.64 -6.89
CA ASN A 240 12.99 -23.69 -6.00
C ASN A 240 13.76 -23.06 -4.85
N HIS A 241 13.37 -23.34 -3.59
CA HIS A 241 13.95 -22.73 -2.39
C HIS A 241 14.10 -21.19 -2.49
N ASP A 242 13.05 -20.50 -2.93
CA ASP A 242 13.01 -19.05 -3.21
C ASP A 242 14.02 -18.56 -4.26
N ALA A 243 14.63 -19.43 -5.08
CA ALA A 243 15.48 -19.03 -6.19
C ALA A 243 14.79 -19.30 -7.54
N LEU A 244 14.99 -18.40 -8.51
CA LEU A 244 14.49 -18.56 -9.87
C LEU A 244 15.35 -19.55 -10.63
N HIS A 245 14.74 -20.51 -11.31
CA HIS A 245 15.42 -21.48 -12.16
C HIS A 245 14.75 -21.60 -13.52
N ALA A 246 15.57 -21.74 -14.57
CA ALA A 246 15.09 -22.12 -15.89
C ALA A 246 14.98 -23.65 -15.99
N HIS A 247 14.03 -24.14 -16.78
CA HIS A 247 13.81 -25.59 -16.91
C HIS A 247 14.93 -26.31 -17.65
N CYS A 248 15.46 -25.71 -18.73
CA CYS A 248 16.58 -26.28 -19.47
C CYS A 248 17.90 -26.10 -18.67
N PRO A 249 18.67 -27.18 -18.37
CA PRO A 249 19.87 -27.08 -17.54
C PRO A 249 20.96 -26.15 -18.09
N LEU A 250 21.13 -26.10 -19.41
CA LEU A 250 22.11 -25.23 -20.07
C LEU A 250 21.71 -23.76 -19.95
N GLU A 251 20.43 -23.46 -20.18
CA GLU A 251 19.88 -22.12 -20.02
C GLU A 251 19.88 -21.70 -18.55
N ASN A 252 19.58 -22.61 -17.62
CA ASN A 252 19.63 -22.33 -16.19
C ASN A 252 21.03 -21.90 -15.75
N ARG A 253 22.10 -22.56 -16.21
CA ARG A 253 23.48 -22.12 -15.91
C ARG A 253 23.77 -20.72 -16.42
N ARG A 254 23.31 -20.37 -17.63
CA ARG A 254 23.46 -19.01 -18.19
C ARG A 254 22.63 -18.00 -17.40
N PHE A 255 21.39 -18.35 -17.08
CA PHE A 255 20.44 -17.56 -16.32
C PHE A 255 20.98 -17.21 -14.92
N GLN A 256 21.51 -18.20 -14.19
CA GLN A 256 22.14 -17.97 -12.88
C GLN A 256 23.36 -17.03 -12.99
N LYS A 257 24.18 -17.18 -14.03
CA LYS A 257 25.34 -16.28 -14.26
C LYS A 257 24.89 -14.85 -14.53
N THR A 258 23.84 -14.66 -15.33
CA THR A 258 23.22 -13.35 -15.61
C THR A 258 22.66 -12.71 -14.33
N ILE A 259 21.98 -13.48 -13.47
CA ILE A 259 21.53 -13.00 -12.16
C ILE A 259 22.72 -12.55 -11.31
N GLN A 260 23.77 -13.36 -11.20
CA GLN A 260 24.97 -13.02 -10.43
C GLN A 260 25.68 -11.77 -10.98
N SER A 261 25.77 -11.64 -12.30
CA SER A 261 26.32 -10.45 -12.97
C SER A 261 25.50 -9.21 -12.61
N ALA A 262 24.17 -9.27 -12.72
CA ALA A 262 23.28 -8.18 -12.32
C ALA A 262 23.41 -7.81 -10.83
N ILE A 263 23.55 -8.79 -9.93
CA ILE A 263 23.82 -8.56 -8.50
C ILE A 263 25.19 -7.88 -8.29
N SER A 264 26.22 -8.28 -9.04
CA SER A 264 27.52 -7.63 -8.95
C SER A 264 27.49 -6.18 -9.44
N ASN A 265 26.70 -5.89 -10.47
CA ASN A 265 26.49 -4.54 -11.02
C ASN A 265 25.68 -3.63 -10.09
N HIS A 266 24.83 -4.22 -9.22
CA HIS A 266 24.15 -3.50 -8.14
C HIS A 266 25.14 -2.84 -7.16
N LEU A 267 26.28 -3.49 -6.87
CA LEU A 267 27.30 -2.97 -5.96
C LEU A 267 28.07 -1.76 -6.52
N VAL A 268 28.12 -1.61 -7.85
CA VAL A 268 28.88 -0.55 -8.54
C VAL A 268 27.97 0.59 -9.01
N ALA A 269 26.68 0.58 -8.62
CA ALA A 269 25.67 1.55 -9.05
C ALA A 269 25.57 1.71 -10.58
N ALA A 270 25.88 0.65 -11.34
CA ALA A 270 25.85 0.65 -12.80
C ALA A 270 24.40 0.52 -13.31
N THR A 271 23.62 1.59 -13.18
CA THR A 271 22.18 1.67 -13.48
C THR A 271 21.81 1.46 -14.96
N ALA A 272 22.79 1.43 -15.86
CA ALA A 272 22.62 1.27 -17.30
C ALA A 272 22.80 -0.18 -17.80
N CYS A 273 23.25 -1.12 -16.96
CA CYS A 273 23.41 -2.50 -17.39
C CYS A 273 22.04 -3.21 -17.40
N VAL A 274 21.51 -3.46 -18.59
CA VAL A 274 20.28 -4.23 -18.79
C VAL A 274 20.69 -5.55 -19.42
N GLU A 275 20.45 -6.65 -18.71
CA GLU A 275 20.69 -7.99 -19.25
C GLU A 275 19.37 -8.58 -19.74
N ALA A 276 19.37 -9.13 -20.95
CA ALA A 276 18.21 -9.78 -21.54
C ALA A 276 18.54 -11.20 -21.96
N THR A 277 17.60 -12.12 -21.75
CA THR A 277 17.73 -13.52 -22.16
C THR A 277 16.37 -14.11 -22.51
N THR A 278 16.38 -15.26 -23.19
CA THR A 278 15.18 -16.01 -23.53
C THR A 278 15.24 -17.37 -22.87
N LEU A 279 14.11 -17.87 -22.36
CA LEU A 279 14.00 -19.19 -21.75
C LEU A 279 13.08 -20.07 -22.59
N SER A 280 13.60 -21.22 -23.01
CA SER A 280 12.84 -22.17 -23.81
C SER A 280 11.77 -22.87 -22.96
N ARG A 281 10.65 -23.18 -23.60
CA ARG A 281 9.49 -23.81 -22.96
C ARG A 281 9.43 -25.30 -23.32
N PRO A 282 9.32 -26.22 -22.35
CA PRO A 282 9.13 -27.64 -22.60
C PRO A 282 7.94 -27.98 -23.50
N THR A 283 6.90 -27.14 -23.47
CA THR A 283 5.71 -27.25 -24.31
C THR A 283 5.98 -26.98 -25.79
N GLY A 284 7.14 -26.40 -26.14
CA GLY A 284 7.47 -25.99 -27.50
C GLY A 284 6.82 -24.67 -27.94
N GLU A 285 6.11 -23.98 -27.04
CA GLU A 285 5.62 -22.63 -27.26
C GLU A 285 6.77 -21.61 -27.40
N MET A 286 6.46 -20.40 -27.86
CA MET A 286 7.46 -19.34 -27.99
C MET A 286 8.19 -19.11 -26.66
N PRO A 287 9.52 -18.90 -26.70
CA PRO A 287 10.33 -18.78 -25.49
C PRO A 287 9.94 -17.54 -24.68
N LEU A 288 10.01 -17.65 -23.35
CA LEU A 288 9.79 -16.52 -22.46
C LEU A 288 10.92 -15.50 -22.65
N SER A 289 10.57 -14.21 -22.65
CA SER A 289 11.55 -13.13 -22.67
C SER A 289 11.79 -12.63 -21.25
N VAL A 290 13.05 -12.61 -20.83
CA VAL A 290 13.45 -12.17 -19.48
C VAL A 290 14.40 -11.00 -19.56
N LEU A 291 14.10 -9.94 -18.81
CA LEU A 291 14.91 -8.75 -18.64
C LEU A 291 15.33 -8.63 -17.18
N MET A 292 16.59 -8.33 -16.92
CA MET A 292 17.13 -8.12 -15.57
C MET A 292 17.76 -6.75 -15.48
N ARG A 293 17.44 -6.04 -14.40
CA ARG A 293 17.97 -4.71 -14.13
C ARG A 293 18.43 -4.62 -12.68
N PRO A 294 19.67 -4.15 -12.42
CA PRO A 294 20.12 -3.87 -11.07
C PRO A 294 19.32 -2.71 -10.46
N ILE A 295 18.91 -2.84 -9.21
CA ILE A 295 18.27 -1.79 -8.42
C ILE A 295 19.39 -1.02 -7.71
N PRO A 296 19.57 0.30 -7.85
CA PRO A 296 20.69 0.98 -7.19
C PRO A 296 20.61 0.89 -5.66
N LEU A 297 21.77 0.80 -5.01
CA LEU A 297 21.91 0.92 -3.56
C LEU A 297 21.51 2.33 -3.11
N ASN A 298 20.45 2.43 -2.31
CA ASN A 298 20.17 3.64 -1.54
C ASN A 298 20.73 3.46 -0.12
N TYR A 299 21.37 4.51 0.40
CA TYR A 299 22.13 4.52 1.67
C TYR A 299 21.35 3.98 2.89
N CYS A 300 20.01 3.98 2.86
CA CYS A 300 19.15 3.51 3.96
C CYS A 300 18.85 1.99 3.95
N ALA A 301 19.49 1.20 3.10
CA ALA A 301 19.21 -0.24 2.98
C ALA A 301 20.18 -1.16 3.76
N GLU A 302 21.21 -0.62 4.42
CA GLU A 302 22.26 -1.42 5.07
C GLU A 302 21.78 -2.28 6.24
N ASP A 303 20.70 -1.88 6.93
CA ASP A 303 20.22 -2.53 8.16
C ASP A 303 19.09 -3.56 7.97
N LYS A 304 18.69 -3.87 6.73
CA LYS A 304 17.69 -4.91 6.46
C LYS A 304 18.34 -6.28 6.26
N LYS A 305 17.79 -7.33 6.89
CA LYS A 305 18.23 -8.74 6.73
C LYS A 305 18.30 -9.24 5.28
N ARG A 306 17.58 -8.59 4.35
CA ARG A 306 17.60 -8.83 2.90
C ARG A 306 17.36 -7.50 2.19
N ARG A 307 18.15 -7.18 1.17
CA ARG A 307 18.05 -5.93 0.39
C ARG A 307 17.75 -6.20 -1.08
N PRO A 308 16.88 -5.41 -1.72
CA PRO A 308 16.56 -5.60 -3.14
C PRO A 308 17.77 -5.28 -4.01
N ALA A 309 18.22 -6.26 -4.79
CA ALA A 309 19.41 -6.15 -5.64
C ALA A 309 19.06 -6.11 -7.14
N VAL A 310 18.13 -6.96 -7.59
CA VAL A 310 17.80 -7.11 -9.02
C VAL A 310 16.29 -7.16 -9.23
N ALA A 311 15.80 -6.40 -10.20
CA ALA A 311 14.45 -6.54 -10.73
C ALA A 311 14.48 -7.41 -11.99
N VAL A 312 13.67 -8.46 -12.01
CA VAL A 312 13.50 -9.39 -13.13
C VAL A 312 12.11 -9.20 -13.73
N PHE A 313 12.03 -8.92 -15.02
CA PHE A 313 10.80 -8.81 -15.78
C PHE A 313 10.69 -9.98 -16.73
N ILE A 314 9.57 -10.69 -16.72
CA ILE A 314 9.32 -11.89 -17.51
C ILE A 314 8.08 -11.63 -18.34
N ARG A 315 8.20 -11.78 -19.66
CA ARG A 315 7.07 -11.66 -20.59
C ARG A 315 6.86 -12.99 -21.29
N ASP A 316 5.63 -13.47 -21.21
CA ASP A 316 5.14 -14.56 -22.05
C ASP A 316 4.65 -13.97 -23.38
N PRO A 317 5.27 -14.33 -24.53
CA PRO A 317 4.80 -13.88 -25.83
C PRO A 317 3.35 -14.31 -26.13
N ALA A 318 2.87 -15.40 -25.52
CA ALA A 318 1.51 -15.90 -25.66
C ALA A 318 0.50 -15.26 -24.68
N GLY A 319 0.88 -14.17 -24.00
CA GLY A 319 0.10 -13.50 -22.97
C GLY A 319 -1.36 -13.19 -23.36
N SER A 320 -2.28 -13.43 -22.41
CA SER A 320 -3.75 -13.42 -22.53
C SER A 320 -4.34 -12.48 -23.60
N PRO A 321 -4.79 -13.03 -24.75
CA PRO A 321 -5.43 -12.25 -25.81
C PRO A 321 -6.76 -11.61 -25.39
N GLN A 322 -7.31 -11.97 -24.21
CA GLN A 322 -8.62 -11.48 -23.75
C GLN A 322 -8.62 -10.02 -23.30
N ASN A 323 -7.55 -9.55 -22.63
CA ASN A 323 -7.46 -8.14 -22.22
C ASN A 323 -7.20 -7.24 -23.42
N ALA A 324 -6.31 -7.68 -24.33
CA ALA A 324 -6.05 -7.03 -25.59
C ALA A 324 -7.35 -6.85 -26.40
N ARG A 325 -8.21 -7.88 -26.49
CA ARG A 325 -9.55 -7.78 -27.14
C ARG A 325 -10.42 -6.68 -26.58
N VAL A 326 -10.60 -6.64 -25.26
CA VAL A 326 -11.47 -5.65 -24.60
C VAL A 326 -10.93 -4.23 -24.83
N MET A 327 -9.62 -4.05 -24.77
CA MET A 327 -9.00 -2.75 -24.86
C MET A 327 -8.92 -2.22 -26.29
N LEU A 328 -8.63 -3.08 -27.27
CA LEU A 328 -8.69 -2.74 -28.70
C LEU A 328 -10.09 -2.24 -29.09
N ARG A 329 -11.13 -2.91 -28.61
CA ARG A 329 -12.53 -2.49 -28.83
C ARG A 329 -12.84 -1.13 -28.22
N LYS A 330 -12.32 -0.85 -27.02
CA LYS A 330 -12.55 0.45 -26.35
C LYS A 330 -11.78 1.60 -26.99
N LEU A 331 -10.49 1.39 -27.28
CA LEU A 331 -9.59 2.45 -27.77
C LEU A 331 -9.83 2.78 -29.24
N PHE A 332 -10.02 1.77 -30.09
CA PHE A 332 -10.17 1.94 -31.53
C PHE A 332 -11.60 1.73 -32.02
N ARG A 333 -12.57 1.50 -31.11
CA ARG A 333 -13.99 1.26 -31.45
C ARG A 333 -14.17 0.13 -32.48
N LEU A 334 -13.30 -0.87 -32.41
CA LEU A 334 -13.36 -2.04 -33.28
C LEU A 334 -14.56 -2.92 -32.92
N THR A 335 -15.17 -3.55 -33.93
CA THR A 335 -16.16 -4.61 -33.71
C THR A 335 -15.46 -5.89 -33.22
N PRO A 336 -16.21 -6.89 -32.69
CA PRO A 336 -15.63 -8.17 -32.30
C PRO A 336 -14.85 -8.84 -33.44
N THR A 337 -15.42 -8.89 -34.64
CA THR A 337 -14.77 -9.50 -35.83
C THR A 337 -13.56 -8.72 -36.32
N GLU A 338 -13.61 -7.38 -36.29
CA GLU A 338 -12.44 -6.53 -36.60
C GLU A 338 -11.31 -6.73 -35.58
N THR A 339 -11.66 -6.96 -34.32
CA THR A 339 -10.69 -7.19 -33.23
C THR A 339 -9.97 -8.52 -33.40
N GLU A 340 -10.70 -9.60 -33.67
CA GLU A 340 -10.07 -10.91 -33.92
C GLU A 340 -9.17 -10.86 -35.16
N LEU A 341 -9.63 -10.20 -36.24
CA LEU A 341 -8.78 -10.02 -37.42
C LEU A 341 -7.50 -9.24 -37.10
N ALA A 342 -7.61 -8.13 -36.35
CA ALA A 342 -6.45 -7.32 -35.99
C ALA A 342 -5.44 -8.09 -35.10
N LEU A 343 -5.91 -8.94 -34.18
CA LEU A 343 -5.06 -9.76 -33.33
C LEU A 343 -4.31 -10.82 -34.12
N LEU A 344 -4.98 -11.53 -35.02
CA LEU A 344 -4.33 -12.53 -35.89
C LEU A 344 -3.22 -11.89 -36.74
N LEU A 345 -3.42 -10.66 -37.22
CA LEU A 345 -2.39 -9.93 -37.98
C LEU A 345 -1.23 -9.47 -37.09
N VAL A 346 -1.46 -9.19 -35.80
CA VAL A 346 -0.41 -8.87 -34.82
C VAL A 346 0.40 -10.12 -34.46
N ASP A 347 -0.25 -11.28 -34.39
CA ASP A 347 0.38 -12.59 -34.19
C ASP A 347 1.20 -13.06 -35.41
N GLY A 348 1.22 -12.26 -36.48
CA GLY A 348 2.07 -12.45 -37.65
C GLY A 348 1.41 -13.22 -38.80
N LEU A 349 0.11 -13.55 -38.70
CA LEU A 349 -0.60 -14.21 -39.79
C LEU A 349 -0.75 -13.26 -40.99
N THR A 350 -0.73 -13.85 -42.18
CA THR A 350 -1.15 -13.17 -43.41
C THR A 350 -2.67 -12.96 -43.40
N LEU A 351 -3.15 -12.04 -44.25
CA LEU A 351 -4.59 -11.80 -44.38
C LEU A 351 -5.37 -13.05 -44.84
N ASP A 352 -4.71 -13.93 -45.60
CA ASP A 352 -5.31 -15.16 -46.11
C ASP A 352 -5.44 -16.19 -44.98
N GLU A 353 -4.37 -16.43 -44.22
CA GLU A 353 -4.40 -17.31 -43.05
C GLU A 353 -5.39 -16.80 -41.98
N ALA A 354 -5.48 -15.49 -41.78
CA ALA A 354 -6.44 -14.90 -40.87
C ALA A 354 -7.90 -15.05 -41.36
N ALA A 355 -8.13 -15.01 -42.69
CA ALA A 355 -9.45 -15.26 -43.26
C ALA A 355 -9.88 -16.73 -43.03
N ASP A 356 -8.95 -17.66 -43.24
CA ASP A 356 -9.16 -19.09 -43.02
C ASP A 356 -9.42 -19.38 -41.53
N ALA A 357 -8.63 -18.79 -40.63
CA ALA A 357 -8.79 -18.94 -39.18
C ALA A 357 -10.14 -18.40 -38.67
N LEU A 358 -10.68 -17.36 -39.31
CA LEU A 358 -11.98 -16.78 -38.98
C LEU A 358 -13.17 -17.46 -39.70
N GLY A 359 -12.91 -18.39 -40.63
CA GLY A 359 -13.94 -19.03 -41.43
C GLY A 359 -14.66 -18.08 -42.38
N VAL A 360 -14.00 -17.01 -42.85
CA VAL A 360 -14.58 -16.00 -43.75
C VAL A 360 -13.87 -15.97 -45.10
N THR A 361 -14.57 -15.48 -46.14
CA THR A 361 -13.92 -15.32 -47.45
C THR A 361 -12.84 -14.24 -47.41
N LYS A 362 -11.81 -14.38 -48.26
CA LYS A 362 -10.76 -13.36 -48.44
C LYS A 362 -11.31 -11.95 -48.74
N ASN A 363 -12.42 -11.86 -49.48
CA ASN A 363 -13.07 -10.58 -49.76
C ASN A 363 -13.70 -9.97 -48.50
N THR A 364 -14.30 -10.79 -47.64
CA THR A 364 -14.85 -10.38 -46.35
C THR A 364 -13.75 -9.93 -45.39
N ALA A 365 -12.63 -10.67 -45.31
CA ALA A 365 -11.47 -10.28 -44.50
C ALA A 365 -10.88 -8.93 -44.95
N ARG A 366 -10.78 -8.69 -46.27
CA ARG A 366 -10.37 -7.39 -46.83
C ARG A 366 -11.33 -6.26 -46.46
N ALA A 367 -12.63 -6.52 -46.41
CA ALA A 367 -13.63 -5.53 -45.99
C ALA A 367 -13.47 -5.17 -44.50
N HIS A 368 -13.30 -6.16 -43.63
CA HIS A 368 -13.01 -5.94 -42.22
C HIS A 368 -11.68 -5.18 -42.02
N LEU A 369 -10.62 -5.53 -42.75
CA LEU A 369 -9.34 -4.83 -42.69
C LEU A 369 -9.46 -3.34 -43.06
N ARG A 370 -10.27 -3.01 -44.09
CA ARG A 370 -10.58 -1.61 -44.44
C ARG A 370 -11.29 -0.88 -43.31
N GLY A 371 -12.23 -1.54 -42.63
CA GLY A 371 -12.90 -1.00 -41.44
C GLY A 371 -11.92 -0.72 -40.30
N VAL A 372 -11.00 -1.66 -40.03
CA VAL A 372 -9.92 -1.48 -39.05
C VAL A 372 -9.05 -0.28 -39.42
N PHE A 373 -8.57 -0.18 -40.65
CA PHE A 373 -7.75 0.94 -41.12
C PHE A 373 -8.44 2.30 -40.96
N ALA A 374 -9.73 2.39 -41.30
CA ALA A 374 -10.50 3.62 -41.12
C ALA A 374 -10.60 4.04 -39.64
N LYS A 375 -10.70 3.07 -38.72
CA LYS A 375 -10.83 3.32 -37.29
C LYS A 375 -9.51 3.55 -36.56
N THR A 376 -8.42 2.95 -37.02
CA THR A 376 -7.09 3.07 -36.42
C THR A 376 -6.20 4.11 -37.09
N GLY A 377 -6.62 4.67 -38.23
CA GLY A 377 -5.83 5.60 -39.04
C GLY A 377 -4.64 4.95 -39.75
N ALA A 378 -4.58 3.62 -39.79
CA ALA A 378 -3.49 2.89 -40.44
C ALA A 378 -3.70 2.84 -41.96
N THR A 379 -2.62 2.98 -42.72
CA THR A 379 -2.66 2.96 -44.21
C THR A 379 -2.18 1.63 -44.81
N ARG A 380 -1.52 0.80 -44.00
CA ARG A 380 -1.01 -0.53 -44.39
C ARG A 380 -0.90 -1.45 -43.18
N GLN A 381 -0.90 -2.76 -43.39
CA GLN A 381 -0.87 -3.77 -42.33
C GLN A 381 0.31 -3.57 -41.37
N ALA A 382 1.52 -3.31 -41.87
CA ALA A 382 2.69 -3.04 -41.01
C ALA A 382 2.52 -1.80 -40.13
N VAL A 383 1.82 -0.76 -40.61
CA VAL A 383 1.52 0.44 -39.82
C VAL A 383 0.45 0.12 -38.77
N LEU A 384 -0.57 -0.68 -39.11
CA LEU A 384 -1.54 -1.17 -38.14
C LEU A 384 -0.84 -1.93 -37.01
N VAL A 385 -0.03 -2.95 -37.34
CA VAL A 385 0.69 -3.76 -36.35
C VAL A 385 1.58 -2.87 -35.46
N LYS A 386 2.33 -1.94 -36.04
CA LYS A 386 3.14 -0.96 -35.28
C LYS A 386 2.28 -0.09 -34.36
N THR A 387 1.15 0.43 -34.84
CA THR A 387 0.24 1.27 -34.04
C THR A 387 -0.36 0.49 -32.89
N LEU A 388 -0.77 -0.77 -33.11
CA LEU A 388 -1.32 -1.62 -32.06
C LEU A 388 -0.27 -1.96 -31.00
N LEU A 389 0.94 -2.35 -31.41
CA LEU A 389 2.05 -2.68 -30.50
C LEU A 389 2.58 -1.48 -29.71
N ASN A 390 2.53 -0.27 -30.27
CA ASN A 390 2.97 0.96 -29.59
C ASN A 390 1.84 1.69 -28.84
N SER A 391 0.59 1.23 -28.96
CA SER A 391 -0.52 1.80 -28.21
C SER A 391 -0.51 1.27 -26.78
N VAL A 392 -1.19 1.98 -25.86
CA VAL A 392 -1.37 1.56 -24.45
C VAL A 392 -2.03 0.17 -24.34
N VAL A 393 -2.59 -0.37 -25.44
CA VAL A 393 -3.04 -1.78 -25.52
C VAL A 393 -1.91 -2.77 -25.24
N SER A 394 -0.66 -2.46 -25.58
CA SER A 394 0.48 -3.34 -25.24
C SER A 394 0.95 -3.20 -23.79
N MET A 395 0.38 -2.24 -23.06
CA MET A 395 0.61 -1.91 -21.66
C MET A 395 -0.56 -2.36 -20.76
N VAL A 396 -1.47 -3.22 -21.24
CA VAL A 396 -2.67 -3.77 -20.55
C VAL A 396 -2.92 -5.17 -21.10
#